data_AF-A0A9X1I889-F1
#
_entry.id   AF-A0A9X1I889-F1
#
_cell.length_a   1.000
_cell.length_b   1.000
_cell.length_c   1.000
_cell.angle_alpha   90.00
_cell.angle_beta   90.00
_cell.angle_gamma   90.00
#
_symmetry.space_group_name_H-M   'P 1'
#
loop_
_entity.id
_entity.type
_entity.pdbx_description
1 polymer ?
#
loop_
_entity_poly.entity_id
_entity_poly.type
_entity_poly.pdbx_seq_one_letter_code
_entity_poly.pdbx_strand_id
1 'polypeptide(L)'
;MTNFEKADIEPLDFIIAKCLETNWPVTAEPLIKKGFIKLTDNQGYGTLITDFEVRKRFVRYLYILDSYGVCECNFNEDSESARANNKTEHFQKQGGFKKEYKELRKNKRPLTTYQIIYLPIFIAFGLIGAYKTFFPAVSKSEHETLKSDFQTLKTQYDSIVKLKKKPTLEKLNDTL
;
A
#
# COMPACT_ATOMS: atom_id res chain seq x y z
N MET A 1 -19.08 3.02 -13.69
CA MET A 1 -19.49 2.46 -12.38
C MET A 1 -18.52 2.99 -11.34
N THR A 2 -18.99 3.80 -10.40
CA THR A 2 -18.15 4.33 -9.33
C THR A 2 -17.84 3.18 -8.38
N ASN A 3 -16.57 2.76 -8.29
CA ASN A 3 -16.18 1.69 -7.38
C ASN A 3 -16.31 2.19 -5.94
N PHE A 4 -17.13 1.51 -5.13
CA PHE A 4 -17.22 1.74 -3.70
C PHE A 4 -16.46 0.66 -2.93
N GLU A 5 -15.97 1.00 -1.74
CA GLU A 5 -15.17 0.15 -0.88
C GLU A 5 -16.01 -0.47 0.24
N LYS A 6 -15.44 -1.47 0.94
CA LYS A 6 -16.12 -2.12 2.06
C LYS A 6 -16.53 -1.12 3.15
N ALA A 7 -15.70 -0.10 3.40
CA ALA A 7 -15.95 0.92 4.40
C ALA A 7 -17.13 1.84 4.06
N ASP A 8 -17.50 1.93 2.78
CA ASP A 8 -18.59 2.79 2.31
C ASP A 8 -19.97 2.15 2.50
N ILE A 9 -20.02 0.82 2.65
CA ILE A 9 -21.29 0.06 2.71
C ILE A 9 -22.21 0.59 3.80
N GLU A 10 -21.69 0.71 5.02
CA GLU A 10 -22.49 1.08 6.18
C GLU A 10 -22.97 2.54 6.11
N PRO A 11 -22.13 3.54 5.77
CA PRO A 11 -22.60 4.89 5.47
C PRO A 11 -23.65 4.97 4.36
N LEU A 12 -23.48 4.22 3.26
CA LEU A 12 -24.40 4.23 2.13
C LEU A 12 -25.76 3.61 2.48
N ASP A 13 -25.76 2.45 3.12
CA ASP A 13 -26.98 1.78 3.58
C ASP A 13 -27.70 2.63 4.65
N PHE A 14 -26.94 3.38 5.46
CA PHE A 14 -27.50 4.35 6.41
C PHE A 14 -28.19 5.54 5.71
N ILE A 15 -27.60 6.11 4.66
CA ILE A 15 -28.25 7.17 3.86
C ILE A 15 -29.58 6.66 3.29
N ILE A 16 -29.59 5.46 2.71
CA ILE A 16 -30.79 4.83 2.16
C ILE A 16 -31.87 4.68 3.24
N ALA A 17 -31.49 4.16 4.42
CA ALA A 17 -32.42 4.00 5.53
C ALA A 17 -33.01 5.34 5.95
N LYS A 18 -32.21 6.40 6.04
CA LYS A 18 -32.69 7.74 6.36
C LYS A 18 -33.59 8.33 5.28
N CYS A 19 -33.29 8.13 4.01
CA CYS A 19 -34.15 8.59 2.91
C CYS A 19 -35.54 7.94 2.93
N LEU A 20 -35.66 6.72 3.48
CA LEU A 20 -36.93 6.00 3.60
C LEU A 20 -37.67 6.32 4.91
N GLU A 21 -36.93 6.63 5.98
CA GLU A 21 -37.49 7.05 7.27
C GLU A 21 -38.04 8.48 7.19
N THR A 22 -37.31 9.38 6.54
CA THR A 22 -37.68 10.78 6.39
C THR A 22 -38.13 11.03 4.95
N ASN A 23 -39.36 11.47 4.74
CA ASN A 23 -39.82 11.99 3.44
C ASN A 23 -39.05 13.26 2.96
N TRP A 24 -38.06 13.69 3.74
CA TRP A 24 -37.17 14.83 3.53
C TRP A 24 -35.82 14.39 2.97
N PRO A 25 -35.15 15.23 2.15
CA PRO A 25 -33.81 14.95 1.68
C PRO A 25 -32.81 14.83 2.85
N VAL A 26 -31.92 13.85 2.75
CA VAL A 26 -30.85 13.58 3.70
C VAL A 26 -29.60 14.37 3.29
N THR A 27 -29.06 15.17 4.21
CA THR A 27 -27.79 15.92 4.04
C THR A 27 -26.63 15.18 4.73
N ALA A 28 -25.45 15.79 4.82
CA ALA A 28 -24.29 15.21 5.51
C ALA A 28 -24.48 15.09 7.04
N GLU A 29 -25.36 15.90 7.64
CA GLU A 29 -25.48 16.04 9.10
C GLU A 29 -25.78 14.73 9.84
N PRO A 30 -26.71 13.85 9.39
CA PRO A 30 -26.96 12.57 10.05
C PRO A 30 -25.73 11.64 10.05
N LEU A 31 -24.88 11.72 9.02
CA LEU A 31 -23.66 10.92 8.93
C LEU A 31 -22.59 11.41 9.91
N ILE A 32 -22.50 12.73 10.10
CA ILE A 32 -21.63 13.35 11.09
C ILE A 32 -22.05 12.92 12.49
N LYS A 33 -23.35 13.03 12.81
CA LYS A 33 -23.91 12.62 14.12
C LYS A 33 -23.68 11.15 14.43
N LYS A 34 -23.69 10.28 13.41
CA LYS A 34 -23.37 8.85 13.54
C LYS A 34 -21.88 8.54 13.57
N GLY A 35 -21.02 9.50 13.26
CA GLY A 35 -19.56 9.32 13.22
C GLY A 35 -19.03 8.67 11.93
N PHE A 36 -19.86 8.55 10.88
CA PHE A 36 -19.40 8.08 9.56
C PHE A 36 -18.52 9.11 8.85
N ILE A 37 -18.77 10.39 9.11
CA ILE A 37 -17.92 11.50 8.70
C ILE A 37 -17.38 12.15 9.97
N LYS A 38 -16.06 12.13 10.15
CA LYS A 38 -15.40 12.73 11.30
C LYS A 38 -15.15 14.21 11.03
N LEU A 39 -15.45 15.06 12.01
CA LEU A 39 -15.09 16.48 12.03
C LEU A 39 -13.72 16.73 12.70
N THR A 40 -13.16 15.69 13.32
CA THR A 40 -11.91 15.79 14.06
C THR A 40 -10.84 14.94 13.40
N ASP A 41 -9.59 15.36 13.58
CA ASP A 41 -8.43 14.54 13.26
C ASP A 41 -8.33 13.30 14.18
N ASN A 42 -7.33 12.46 13.96
CA ASN A 42 -7.11 11.25 14.76
C ASN A 42 -6.77 11.55 16.24
N GLN A 43 -6.48 12.81 16.59
CA GLN A 43 -6.16 13.27 17.94
C GLN A 43 -7.36 13.94 18.63
N GLY A 44 -8.48 14.14 17.92
CA GLY A 44 -9.69 14.74 18.45
C GLY A 44 -9.76 16.25 18.29
N TYR A 45 -8.81 16.88 17.61
CA TYR A 45 -8.85 18.32 17.33
C TYR A 45 -9.72 18.61 16.10
N GLY A 46 -10.49 19.70 16.14
CA GLY A 46 -11.24 20.16 14.98
C GLY A 46 -10.31 20.56 13.85
N THR A 47 -10.55 20.05 12.64
CA THR A 47 -9.72 20.41 11.47
C THR A 47 -10.10 21.79 10.97
N LEU A 48 -9.13 22.61 10.54
CA LEU A 48 -9.40 23.96 9.97
C LEU A 48 -10.13 23.91 8.62
N ILE A 49 -10.38 22.70 8.09
CA ILE A 49 -10.90 22.43 6.74
C ILE A 49 -12.07 21.42 6.81
N THR A 50 -12.72 21.30 7.99
CA THR A 50 -13.81 20.33 8.25
C THR A 50 -14.86 20.32 7.17
N ASP A 51 -15.35 21.49 6.77
CA ASP A 51 -16.48 21.61 5.86
C ASP A 51 -16.13 21.06 4.47
N PHE A 52 -14.91 21.32 4.00
CA PHE A 52 -14.43 20.78 2.72
C PHE A 52 -14.29 19.25 2.77
N GLU A 53 -13.77 18.68 3.86
CA GLU A 53 -13.63 17.23 3.99
C GLU A 53 -14.99 16.52 4.12
N VAL A 54 -15.91 17.11 4.89
CA VAL A 54 -17.30 16.64 5.04
C VAL A 54 -17.97 16.64 3.69
N ARG A 55 -17.94 17.78 2.99
CA ARG A 55 -18.55 17.96 1.68
C ARG A 55 -17.97 16.96 0.68
N LYS A 56 -16.65 16.85 0.60
CA LYS A 56 -15.96 15.90 -0.29
C LYS A 56 -16.39 14.45 -0.05
N ARG A 57 -16.50 14.02 1.22
CA ARG A 57 -16.95 12.66 1.56
C ARG A 57 -18.42 12.45 1.24
N PHE A 58 -19.27 13.40 1.59
CA PHE A 58 -20.71 13.28 1.35
C PHE A 58 -21.03 13.27 -0.15
N VAL A 59 -20.47 14.19 -0.92
CA VAL A 59 -20.57 14.25 -2.38
C VAL A 59 -20.13 12.93 -3.03
N ARG A 60 -19.05 12.32 -2.53
CA ARG A 60 -18.62 10.99 -3.00
C ARG A 60 -19.70 9.92 -2.76
N TYR A 61 -20.35 9.91 -1.61
CA TYR A 61 -21.47 8.99 -1.36
C TYR A 61 -22.65 9.25 -2.30
N LEU A 62 -22.98 10.53 -2.56
CA LEU A 62 -24.03 10.90 -3.51
C LEU A 62 -23.72 10.38 -4.92
N TYR A 63 -22.48 10.52 -5.40
CA TYR A 63 -22.08 9.95 -6.69
C TYR A 63 -22.20 8.43 -6.76
N ILE A 64 -21.96 7.72 -5.65
CA ILE A 64 -22.17 6.28 -5.60
C ILE A 64 -23.67 5.98 -5.69
N LEU A 65 -24.50 6.60 -4.86
CA LEU A 65 -25.95 6.42 -4.87
C LEU A 65 -26.58 6.71 -6.24
N ASP A 66 -26.18 7.81 -6.87
CA ASP A 66 -26.61 8.22 -8.20
C ASP A 66 -26.18 7.22 -9.28
N SER A 67 -24.93 6.74 -9.22
CA SER A 67 -24.42 5.77 -10.20
C SER A 67 -25.15 4.42 -10.18
N TYR A 68 -25.74 4.06 -9.04
CA TYR A 68 -26.61 2.89 -8.89
C TYR A 68 -28.09 3.21 -9.15
N GLY A 69 -28.45 4.48 -9.31
CA GLY A 69 -29.81 4.96 -9.52
C GLY A 69 -30.74 4.65 -8.35
N VAL A 70 -30.19 4.52 -7.13
CA VAL A 70 -30.95 4.08 -5.94
C VAL A 70 -31.52 5.24 -5.14
N CYS A 71 -31.08 6.48 -5.39
CA CYS A 71 -31.61 7.71 -4.81
C CYS A 71 -31.62 8.83 -5.86
N GLU A 72 -32.48 9.83 -5.66
CA GLU A 72 -32.36 11.13 -6.32
C GLU A 72 -31.31 11.96 -5.58
N CYS A 73 -30.23 12.34 -6.25
CA CYS A 73 -29.12 13.06 -5.64
C CYS A 73 -29.04 14.51 -6.17
N ASN A 74 -28.88 15.47 -5.27
CA ASN A 74 -28.61 16.87 -5.59
C ASN A 74 -27.15 17.20 -5.25
N PHE A 75 -26.46 17.89 -6.16
CA PHE A 75 -25.04 18.22 -6.07
C PHE A 75 -24.76 19.73 -6.01
N ASN A 76 -25.79 20.55 -5.80
CA ASN A 76 -25.62 21.99 -5.64
C ASN A 76 -24.81 22.31 -4.39
N GLU A 77 -23.93 23.30 -4.50
CA GLU A 77 -22.96 23.71 -3.47
C GLU A 77 -23.52 23.96 -2.07
N ASP A 78 -24.76 24.45 -2.00
CA ASP A 78 -25.41 24.81 -0.75
C ASP A 78 -26.52 23.83 -0.34
N SER A 79 -26.73 22.76 -1.11
CA SER A 79 -27.87 21.87 -0.91
C SER A 79 -27.61 20.41 -1.31
N GLU A 80 -26.38 19.92 -1.11
CA GLU A 80 -26.10 18.52 -1.39
C GLU A 80 -27.00 17.61 -0.54
N SER A 81 -27.71 16.71 -1.21
CA SER A 81 -28.67 15.85 -0.54
C SER A 81 -29.02 14.62 -1.35
N ALA A 82 -29.49 13.58 -0.65
CA ALA A 82 -30.09 12.38 -1.24
C ALA A 82 -31.56 12.28 -0.85
N ARG A 83 -32.40 11.84 -1.77
CA ARG A 83 -33.81 11.53 -1.52
C ARG A 83 -34.15 10.15 -2.07
N ALA A 84 -35.10 9.48 -1.42
CA ALA A 84 -35.65 8.24 -1.96
C ALA A 84 -36.33 8.48 -3.30
N ASN A 85 -36.13 7.54 -4.23
CA ASN A 85 -36.81 7.41 -5.50
C ASN A 85 -37.62 6.10 -5.51
N ASN A 86 -38.21 5.75 -6.65
CA ASN A 86 -39.01 4.54 -6.82
C ASN A 86 -38.24 3.21 -6.66
N LYS A 87 -36.91 3.21 -6.66
CA LYS A 87 -36.06 2.03 -6.52
C LYS A 87 -35.47 1.87 -5.11
N THR A 88 -35.42 2.94 -4.32
CA THR A 88 -34.74 2.97 -3.02
C THR A 88 -35.22 1.88 -2.07
N GLU A 89 -36.55 1.77 -1.87
CA GLU A 89 -37.13 0.80 -0.95
C GLU A 89 -36.85 -0.65 -1.39
N HIS A 90 -37.03 -0.91 -2.68
CA HIS A 90 -36.77 -2.23 -3.25
C HIS A 90 -35.29 -2.61 -3.13
N PHE A 91 -34.36 -1.69 -3.42
CA PHE A 91 -32.93 -1.92 -3.26
C PHE A 91 -32.55 -2.23 -1.81
N GLN A 92 -33.12 -1.49 -0.84
CA GLN A 92 -32.91 -1.76 0.58
C GLN A 92 -33.41 -3.16 0.97
N LYS A 93 -34.65 -3.52 0.58
CA LYS A 93 -35.24 -4.85 0.85
C LYS A 93 -34.46 -5.99 0.20
N GLN A 94 -33.81 -5.74 -0.93
CA GLN A 94 -32.94 -6.72 -1.58
C GLN A 94 -31.61 -6.93 -0.84
N GLY A 95 -31.28 -6.12 0.16
CA GLY A 95 -30.07 -6.24 0.98
C GLY A 95 -29.03 -5.14 0.76
N GLY A 96 -29.38 -4.08 0.04
CA GLY A 96 -28.58 -2.86 -0.09
C GLY A 96 -27.18 -3.05 -0.67
N PHE A 97 -26.29 -2.09 -0.38
CA PHE A 97 -24.89 -2.14 -0.80
C PHE A 97 -24.13 -3.31 -0.16
N LYS A 98 -24.58 -3.80 1.00
CA LYS A 98 -24.02 -5.01 1.62
C LYS A 98 -24.13 -6.23 0.70
N LYS A 99 -25.30 -6.46 0.09
CA LYS A 99 -25.46 -7.56 -0.87
C LYS A 99 -24.71 -7.29 -2.17
N GLU A 100 -24.80 -6.06 -2.69
CA GLU A 100 -24.12 -5.66 -3.92
C GLU A 100 -22.60 -5.90 -3.83
N TYR A 101 -21.97 -5.51 -2.72
CA TYR A 101 -20.55 -5.74 -2.48
C TYR A 101 -20.20 -7.23 -2.44
N LYS A 102 -21.08 -8.08 -1.88
CA LYS A 102 -20.88 -9.52 -1.83
C LYS A 102 -20.91 -10.14 -3.24
N GLU A 103 -21.84 -9.71 -4.08
CA GLU A 103 -21.91 -10.18 -5.47
C GLU A 103 -20.72 -9.67 -6.32
N LEU A 104 -20.32 -8.41 -6.16
CA LEU A 104 -19.10 -7.87 -6.76
C LEU A 104 -17.86 -8.69 -6.36
N ARG A 105 -17.77 -9.10 -5.08
CA ARG A 105 -16.67 -9.93 -4.58
C ARG A 105 -16.70 -11.37 -5.09
N LYS A 106 -17.89 -11.96 -5.27
CA LYS A 106 -18.02 -13.29 -5.89
C LYS A 106 -17.64 -13.27 -7.37
N ASN A 107 -18.00 -12.20 -8.08
CA ASN A 107 -17.71 -12.03 -9.50
C ASN A 107 -16.24 -11.67 -9.78
N LYS A 108 -15.48 -11.22 -8.77
CA LYS A 108 -14.02 -11.23 -8.84
C LYS A 108 -13.57 -12.67 -8.88
N ARG A 109 -13.20 -13.14 -10.09
CA ARG A 109 -12.65 -14.48 -10.32
C ARG A 109 -11.62 -14.77 -9.22
N PRO A 110 -11.84 -15.78 -8.36
CA PRO A 110 -10.77 -16.21 -7.47
C PRO A 110 -9.55 -16.55 -8.34
N LEU A 111 -8.34 -16.28 -7.84
CA LEU A 111 -7.14 -16.76 -8.51
C LEU A 111 -7.35 -18.25 -8.77
N THR A 112 -7.14 -18.68 -10.01
CA THR A 112 -7.31 -20.10 -10.32
C THR A 112 -6.31 -20.89 -9.47
N THR A 113 -6.63 -22.13 -9.10
CA THR A 113 -5.73 -22.99 -8.31
C THR A 113 -4.33 -23.02 -8.92
N TYR A 114 -4.24 -23.01 -10.25
CA TYR A 114 -3.00 -22.87 -11.00
C TYR A 114 -2.25 -21.56 -10.70
N GLN A 115 -2.92 -20.41 -10.73
CA GLN A 115 -2.26 -19.13 -10.41
C GLN A 115 -1.73 -19.10 -8.98
N ILE A 116 -2.45 -19.66 -8.00
CA ILE A 116 -2.01 -19.71 -6.60
C ILE A 116 -0.73 -20.55 -6.44
N ILE A 117 -0.59 -21.64 -7.21
CA ILE A 117 0.57 -22.54 -7.14
C ILE A 117 1.74 -22.01 -7.99
N TYR A 118 1.47 -21.54 -9.21
CA TYR A 118 2.52 -21.18 -10.17
C TYR A 118 3.20 -19.84 -9.85
N LEU A 119 2.47 -18.87 -9.30
CA LEU A 119 3.04 -17.55 -8.97
C LEU A 119 4.21 -17.64 -7.97
N PRO A 120 4.09 -18.33 -6.81
CA PRO A 120 5.21 -18.45 -5.88
C PRO A 120 6.36 -19.28 -6.46
N ILE A 121 6.07 -20.30 -7.26
CA ILE A 121 7.09 -21.10 -7.95
C ILE A 121 7.89 -20.23 -8.92
N PHE A 122 7.20 -19.45 -9.77
CA PHE A 122 7.84 -18.55 -10.72
C PHE A 122 8.71 -17.50 -10.03
N ILE A 123 8.22 -16.90 -8.94
CA ILE A 123 8.98 -15.93 -8.14
C ILE A 123 10.22 -16.59 -7.53
N ALA A 124 10.09 -17.79 -6.96
CA ALA A 124 11.21 -18.52 -6.38
C ALA A 124 12.29 -18.84 -7.42
N PHE A 125 11.92 -19.37 -8.58
CA PHE A 125 12.87 -19.67 -9.66
C PHE A 125 13.54 -18.40 -10.21
N GLY A 126 12.79 -17.30 -10.36
CA GLY A 126 13.35 -16.02 -10.79
C GLY A 126 14.39 -15.47 -9.80
N LEU A 127 14.09 -15.52 -8.50
CA LEU A 127 15.03 -15.08 -7.46
C LEU A 127 16.29 -15.96 -7.40
N ILE A 128 16.16 -17.27 -7.53
CA ILE A 128 17.30 -18.20 -7.56
C ILE A 128 18.19 -17.94 -8.78
N GLY A 129 17.58 -17.68 -9.95
CA GLY A 129 18.30 -17.32 -11.17
C GLY A 129 19.09 -16.03 -11.00
N ALA A 130 18.43 -14.95 -10.54
CA ALA A 130 19.07 -13.67 -10.29
C ALA A 130 20.22 -13.78 -9.26
N TYR A 131 20.00 -14.51 -8.16
CA TYR A 131 21.02 -14.72 -7.14
C TYR A 131 22.31 -15.34 -7.72
N LYS A 132 22.19 -16.36 -8.59
CA LYS A 132 23.36 -16.99 -9.22
C LYS A 132 24.11 -16.06 -10.19
N THR A 133 23.40 -15.15 -10.86
CA THR A 133 24.02 -14.20 -11.80
C THR A 133 24.75 -13.07 -11.08
N PHE A 134 24.16 -12.51 -10.01
CA PHE A 134 24.76 -11.40 -9.26
C PHE A 134 25.79 -11.85 -8.22
N PHE A 135 25.65 -13.08 -7.71
CA PHE A 135 26.58 -13.66 -6.74
C PHE A 135 27.10 -15.00 -7.30
N PRO A 136 27.99 -14.95 -8.31
CA PRO A 136 28.64 -16.15 -8.80
C PRO A 136 29.37 -16.83 -7.65
N ALA A 137 29.17 -18.14 -7.50
CA ALA A 137 29.88 -18.92 -6.50
C ALA A 137 31.36 -18.90 -6.85
N VAL A 138 32.17 -18.23 -6.03
CA VAL A 138 33.64 -18.26 -6.16
C VAL A 138 34.08 -19.71 -6.07
N SER A 139 34.78 -20.19 -7.10
CA SER A 139 35.24 -21.58 -7.11
C SER A 139 36.27 -21.79 -5.99
N LYS A 140 36.29 -22.99 -5.37
CA LYS A 140 37.29 -23.33 -4.34
C LYS A 140 38.72 -23.13 -4.85
N SER A 141 38.96 -23.42 -6.12
CA SER A 141 40.23 -23.19 -6.80
C SER A 141 40.63 -21.72 -6.80
N GLU A 142 39.73 -20.80 -7.20
CA GLU A 142 40.04 -19.36 -7.22
C GLU A 142 40.29 -18.82 -5.81
N HIS A 143 39.57 -19.32 -4.81
CA HIS A 143 39.81 -18.96 -3.42
C HIS A 143 41.17 -19.46 -2.91
N GLU A 144 41.60 -20.67 -3.28
CA GLU A 144 42.92 -21.20 -2.92
C GLU A 144 44.05 -20.46 -3.64
N THR A 145 43.89 -20.12 -4.92
CA THR A 145 44.85 -19.30 -5.67
C THR A 145 44.98 -17.92 -5.05
N LEU A 146 43.87 -17.25 -4.74
CA LEU A 146 43.87 -15.93 -4.10
C LEU A 146 44.54 -15.96 -2.71
N LYS A 147 44.32 -17.04 -1.94
CA LYS A 147 44.96 -17.23 -0.63
C LYS A 147 46.48 -17.42 -0.76
N SER A 148 46.93 -18.20 -1.75
CA SER A 148 48.34 -18.39 -2.07
C SER A 148 49.01 -17.07 -2.49
N ASP A 149 48.35 -16.31 -3.36
CA ASP A 149 48.86 -15.03 -3.85
C ASP A 149 48.99 -14.01 -2.72
N PHE A 150 48.01 -13.96 -1.81
CA PHE A 150 48.06 -13.10 -0.63
C PHE A 150 49.22 -13.48 0.31
N GLN A 151 49.46 -14.78 0.52
CA GLN A 151 50.59 -15.25 1.33
C GLN A 151 51.94 -14.90 0.70
N THR A 152 52.05 -15.05 -0.62
CA THR A 152 53.24 -14.67 -1.38
C THR A 152 53.52 -13.18 -1.23
N LEU A 153 52.50 -12.34 -1.42
CA LEU A 153 52.60 -10.89 -1.32
C LEU A 153 53.01 -10.44 0.09
N LYS A 154 52.42 -11.05 1.12
CA LYS A 154 52.78 -10.78 2.53
C LYS A 154 54.24 -11.12 2.81
N THR A 155 54.71 -12.26 2.29
CA THR A 155 56.10 -12.70 2.48
C THR A 155 57.09 -11.76 1.79
N GLN A 156 56.75 -11.27 0.59
CA GLN A 156 57.55 -10.26 -0.11
C GLN A 156 57.54 -8.90 0.60
N TYR A 157 56.39 -8.47 1.12
CA TYR A 157 56.29 -7.25 1.90
C TYR A 157 57.16 -7.32 3.17
N ASP A 158 57.04 -8.41 3.94
CA ASP A 158 57.83 -8.62 5.16
C ASP A 158 59.34 -8.68 4.88
N SER A 159 59.76 -9.24 3.73
CA SER A 159 61.18 -9.28 3.36
C SER A 159 61.72 -7.88 3.01
N ILE A 160 60.94 -7.05 2.31
CA ILE A 160 61.29 -5.66 1.99
C ILE A 160 61.35 -4.80 3.26
N VAL A 161 60.40 -4.97 4.18
CA VAL A 161 60.40 -4.26 5.47
C VAL A 161 61.61 -4.66 6.32
N LYS A 162 61.99 -5.94 6.32
CA LYS A 162 63.22 -6.41 7.01
C LYS A 162 64.49 -5.85 6.38
N LEU A 163 64.54 -5.71 5.04
CA LEU A 163 65.65 -5.09 4.32
C LEU A 163 65.80 -3.61 4.69
N LYS A 164 64.69 -2.87 4.82
CA LYS A 164 64.70 -1.46 5.25
C LYS A 164 65.05 -1.25 6.73
N LYS A 165 64.96 -2.29 7.58
CA LYS A 165 65.28 -2.23 9.02
C LYS A 165 66.74 -2.56 9.37
N LYS A 166 67.57 -2.97 8.40
CA LYS A 166 69.03 -3.05 8.65
C LYS A 166 69.62 -1.64 8.66
N PRO A 167 70.25 -1.17 9.75
CA PRO A 167 70.97 0.09 9.73
C PRO A 167 72.21 -0.09 8.85
N THR A 168 72.30 0.68 7.77
CA THR A 168 73.57 0.97 7.10
C THR A 168 74.37 1.91 8.01
N LEU A 169 74.89 1.41 9.12
CA LEU A 169 75.56 2.23 10.14
C LEU A 169 76.81 1.54 10.69
N GLU A 170 77.55 0.83 9.83
CA GLU A 170 78.80 0.16 10.22
C GLU A 170 79.98 0.41 9.26
N LYS A 171 79.89 1.45 8.41
CA LYS A 171 81.04 1.91 7.60
C LYS A 171 81.08 3.43 7.50
N LEU A 172 81.30 4.14 8.61
CA LEU A 172 81.69 5.56 8.55
C LEU A 172 82.41 6.09 9.79
N ASN A 173 83.07 5.24 10.60
CA ASN A 173 83.86 5.69 11.75
C ASN A 173 85.33 5.24 11.76
N ASP A 174 85.85 4.71 10.65
CA ASP A 174 87.30 4.45 10.50
C ASP A 174 87.87 5.35 9.40
N THR A 175 87.88 6.67 9.63
CA THR A 175 88.83 7.64 9.02
C THR A 175 88.51 9.06 9.51
N LEU A 176 89.10 9.47 10.61
CA LEU A 176 89.37 10.87 10.95
C LEU A 176 90.60 10.95 11.85
#